data_AF-D4K0S9-F1
#
_entry.id   AF-D4K0S9-F1
#
_cell.length_a   1.000
_cell.length_b   1.000
_cell.length_c   1.000
_cell.angle_alpha   90.00
_cell.angle_beta   90.00
_cell.angle_gamma   90.00
#
_symmetry.space_group_name_H-M   'P 1'
#
loop_
_entity.id
_entity.type
_entity.pdbx_description
1 polymer ?
#
loop_
_entity_poly.entity_id
_entity_poly.type
_entity_poly.pdbx_seq_one_letter_code
_entity_poly.pdbx_strand_id
1 'polypeptide(L)'
;MTFHAMTEHYEEITVCGKPALFTSIRIKRDTIQDGLYAYDVRHDDECRGIPCEIAPFVMVSHRGTIILAEPLELPDDGRRYIDEDTDWNYAPLDH
;
A
#
# COMPACT_ATOMS: atom_id res chain seq x y z
N MET A 1 -10.68 6.30 -11.09
CA MET A 1 -9.85 6.03 -12.28
C MET A 1 -8.69 5.13 -11.85
N THR A 2 -8.20 4.23 -12.70
CA THR A 2 -7.05 3.34 -12.43
C THR A 2 -5.99 3.50 -13.51
N PHE A 3 -4.71 3.57 -13.13
CA PHE A 3 -3.58 3.87 -14.01
C PHE A 3 -2.66 2.65 -14.21
N HIS A 4 -1.75 2.72 -15.17
CA HIS A 4 -0.87 1.61 -15.52
C HIS A 4 0.33 1.54 -14.56
N ALA A 5 0.55 0.42 -13.87
CA ALA A 5 1.52 0.35 -12.78
C ALA A 5 2.95 0.77 -13.20
N MET A 6 3.35 0.49 -14.44
CA MET A 6 4.71 0.77 -14.94
C MET A 6 4.98 2.22 -15.36
N THR A 7 3.98 3.12 -15.37
CA THR A 7 4.16 4.51 -15.84
C THR A 7 4.04 5.55 -14.73
N GLU A 8 3.71 5.12 -13.53
CA GLU A 8 3.41 6.00 -12.42
C GLU A 8 4.64 6.26 -11.53
N HIS A 9 4.59 7.36 -10.80
CA HIS A 9 5.58 7.67 -9.80
C HIS A 9 5.27 6.94 -8.50
N TYR A 10 6.32 6.34 -7.92
CA TYR A 10 6.26 5.67 -6.63
C TYR A 10 7.25 6.29 -5.68
N GLU A 11 6.89 6.26 -4.41
CA GLU A 11 7.74 6.62 -3.29
C GLU A 11 8.14 5.34 -2.56
N GLU A 12 9.40 5.23 -2.19
CA GLU A 12 9.89 4.11 -1.39
C GLU A 12 9.50 4.31 0.07
N ILE A 13 8.87 3.29 0.64
CA ILE A 13 8.46 3.24 2.04
C ILE A 13 8.79 1.87 2.62
N THR A 14 8.65 1.74 3.94
CA THR A 14 8.69 0.43 4.60
C THR A 14 7.33 0.13 5.21
N VAL A 15 6.78 -1.05 4.90
CA VAL A 15 5.49 -1.54 5.40
C VAL A 15 5.68 -2.88 6.09
N CYS A 16 5.29 -2.98 7.36
CA CYS A 16 5.47 -4.17 8.22
C CYS A 16 6.91 -4.72 8.18
N GLY A 17 7.91 -3.82 8.21
CA GLY A 17 9.33 -4.16 8.12
C GLY A 17 9.83 -4.59 6.73
N LYS A 18 8.98 -4.54 5.69
CA LYS A 18 9.32 -4.89 4.31
C LYS A 18 9.43 -3.65 3.43
N PRO A 19 10.40 -3.57 2.50
CA PRO A 19 10.45 -2.49 1.53
C PRO A 19 9.24 -2.56 0.59
N ALA A 20 8.64 -1.41 0.31
CA ALA A 20 7.47 -1.28 -0.53
C ALA A 20 7.50 0.01 -1.36
N LEU A 21 6.82 -0.02 -2.49
CA LEU A 21 6.57 1.15 -3.33
C LEU A 21 5.16 1.66 -3.06
N PHE A 22 5.00 2.95 -2.81
CA PHE A 22 3.72 3.60 -2.54
C PHE A 22 3.35 4.57 -3.65
N THR A 23 2.06 4.63 -3.99
CA THR A 23 1.50 5.69 -4.82
C THR A 23 0.10 6.05 -4.33
N SER A 24 -0.26 7.33 -4.37
CA SER A 24 -1.57 7.81 -3.90
C SER A 24 -2.73 7.49 -4.85
N ILE A 25 -2.42 7.04 -6.06
CA ILE A 25 -3.40 6.69 -7.10
C ILE A 25 -3.70 5.20 -7.11
N ARG A 26 -4.82 4.83 -7.73
CA ARG A 26 -5.16 3.43 -7.96
C ARG A 26 -4.45 2.93 -9.21
N ILE A 27 -3.80 1.78 -9.10
CA ILE A 27 -3.16 1.11 -10.23
C ILE A 27 -3.97 -0.10 -10.70
N LYS A 28 -3.85 -0.41 -11.98
CA LYS A 28 -4.45 -1.60 -12.60
C LYS A 28 -3.66 -2.85 -12.21
N ARG A 29 -4.31 -3.78 -11.50
CA ARG A 29 -3.67 -4.99 -10.96
C ARG A 29 -3.13 -5.94 -12.03
N ASP A 30 -3.74 -5.97 -13.21
CA ASP A 30 -3.31 -6.75 -14.37
C ASP A 30 -2.08 -6.18 -15.08
N THR A 31 -1.65 -4.96 -14.72
CA THR A 31 -0.44 -4.33 -15.24
C THR A 31 0.77 -4.49 -14.33
N ILE A 32 0.59 -5.20 -13.20
CA ILE A 32 1.63 -5.48 -12.23
C ILE A 32 2.45 -6.68 -12.71
N GLN A 33 3.77 -6.56 -12.64
CA GLN A 33 4.68 -7.62 -13.04
C GLN A 33 4.53 -8.85 -12.13
N ASP A 34 4.65 -10.04 -12.71
CA ASP A 34 4.66 -11.30 -11.97
C ASP A 34 5.71 -11.29 -10.86
N GLY A 35 5.33 -11.83 -9.70
CA GLY A 35 6.17 -11.84 -8.50
C GLY A 35 6.05 -10.58 -7.63
N LEU A 36 5.31 -9.57 -8.07
CA LEU A 36 4.95 -8.42 -7.24
C LEU A 36 3.54 -8.56 -6.66
N TYR A 37 3.36 -8.06 -5.45
CA TYR A 37 2.11 -8.13 -4.70
C TYR A 37 1.65 -6.73 -4.40
N ALA A 38 0.38 -6.43 -4.68
CA ALA A 38 -0.12 -5.08 -4.48
C ALA A 38 -1.42 -5.05 -3.69
N TYR A 39 -1.49 -4.08 -2.80
CA TYR A 39 -2.56 -3.91 -1.83
C TYR A 39 -2.97 -2.43 -1.78
N ASP A 40 -4.23 -2.16 -1.47
CA ASP A 40 -4.68 -0.81 -1.18
C ASP A 40 -4.53 -0.53 0.31
N VAL A 41 -4.26 0.74 0.61
CA VAL A 41 -4.15 1.29 1.95
C VAL A 41 -5.33 2.22 2.18
N ARG A 42 -6.06 2.00 3.26
CA ARG A 42 -7.13 2.87 3.73
C ARG A 42 -6.58 3.89 4.72
N HIS A 43 -7.10 5.11 4.68
CA HIS A 43 -6.87 6.11 5.73
C HIS A 43 -8.01 6.15 6.75
N ASP A 44 -7.75 6.76 7.90
CA ASP A 44 -8.72 7.02 8.95
C ASP A 44 -9.96 7.80 8.46
N ASP A 45 -11.11 7.55 9.09
CA ASP A 45 -12.37 8.20 8.75
C ASP A 45 -12.46 9.64 9.29
N GLU A 46 -11.51 10.07 10.12
CA GLU A 46 -11.41 11.45 10.62
C GLU A 46 -10.66 12.38 9.67
N CYS A 47 -10.30 11.89 8.47
CA CYS A 47 -9.60 12.64 7.42
C CYS A 47 -8.24 13.19 7.86
N ARG A 48 -7.56 12.55 8.83
CA ARG A 48 -6.20 12.91 9.23
C ARG A 48 -5.15 12.41 8.23
N GLY A 49 -5.52 11.44 7.39
CA GLY A 49 -4.65 10.86 6.37
C GLY A 49 -3.74 9.75 6.93
N ILE A 50 -4.07 9.23 8.11
CA ILE A 50 -3.30 8.20 8.82
C ILE A 50 -3.64 6.84 8.22
N PRO A 51 -2.66 6.06 7.73
CA PRO A 51 -2.88 4.72 7.22
C PRO A 51 -3.35 3.79 8.35
N CYS A 52 -4.47 3.08 8.14
CA CYS A 52 -5.10 2.27 9.19
C CYS A 52 -5.38 0.82 8.79
N GLU A 53 -5.54 0.51 7.49
CA GLU A 53 -5.88 -0.83 7.01
C GLU A 53 -5.22 -1.09 5.65
N ILE A 54 -4.68 -2.30 5.47
CA ILE A 54 -4.19 -2.85 4.21
C ILE A 54 -5.17 -3.94 3.77
N ALA A 55 -5.62 -3.88 2.51
CA ALA A 55 -6.51 -4.87 1.93
C ALA A 55 -6.24 -5.04 0.42
N PRO A 56 -6.64 -6.16 -0.21
CA PRO A 56 -6.52 -6.34 -1.66
C PRO A 56 -7.20 -5.24 -2.48
N PHE A 57 -8.29 -4.67 -1.95
CA PHE A 57 -9.00 -3.56 -2.57
C PHE A 57 -9.73 -2.72 -1.51
N VAL A 58 -9.54 -1.40 -1.55
CA VAL A 58 -10.23 -0.44 -0.67
C VAL A 58 -11.08 0.47 -1.53
N MET A 59 -12.41 0.46 -1.35
CA MET A 59 -13.32 1.31 -2.15
C MET A 59 -13.41 2.74 -1.61
N VAL A 60 -13.54 2.88 -0.29
CA VAL A 60 -13.79 4.15 0.42
C VAL A 60 -12.57 4.49 1.28
N SER A 61 -12.26 5.77 1.42
CA SER A 61 -11.09 6.26 2.19
C SER A 61 -9.76 5.71 1.67
N HIS A 62 -9.61 5.59 0.35
CA HIS A 62 -8.39 5.09 -0.29
C HIS A 62 -7.27 6.12 -0.16
N ARG A 63 -6.22 5.75 0.59
CA ARG A 63 -5.00 6.55 0.75
C ARG A 63 -4.03 6.35 -0.41
N GLY A 64 -3.90 5.12 -0.88
CA GLY A 64 -2.97 4.77 -1.93
C GLY A 64 -2.88 3.26 -2.16
N THR A 65 -2.06 2.89 -3.14
CA THR A 65 -1.67 1.51 -3.40
C THR A 65 -0.21 1.30 -3.04
N ILE A 66 0.09 0.18 -2.39
CA ILE A 66 1.44 -0.31 -2.15
C ILE A 66 1.77 -1.52 -3.03
N ILE A 67 3.02 -1.65 -3.43
CA ILE A 67 3.56 -2.81 -4.15
C ILE A 67 4.76 -3.35 -3.37
N LEU A 68 4.80 -4.66 -3.15
CA LEU A 68 5.87 -5.37 -2.45
C LEU A 68 6.42 -6.49 -3.33
N ALA A 69 7.71 -6.79 -3.15
CA ALA A 69 8.36 -7.96 -3.76
C ALA A 69 7.99 -9.28 -3.06
N GLU A 70 7.45 -9.20 -1.85
CA GLU A 70 6.98 -10.34 -1.07
C GLU A 70 5.55 -10.11 -0.60
N PRO A 71 4.74 -11.18 -0.46
CA PRO A 71 3.38 -11.02 0.04
C PRO A 71 3.40 -10.58 1.51
N LEU A 72 2.34 -9.87 1.90
CA LEU A 72 2.03 -9.60 3.29
C LEU A 72 1.20 -10.76 3.85
N GLU A 73 1.43 -11.10 5.11
CA GLU A 73 0.56 -12.02 5.83
C GLU A 73 -0.72 -11.28 6.23
N LEU A 74 -1.79 -11.61 5.52
CA LEU A 74 -3.14 -11.12 5.79
C LEU A 74 -3.91 -12.18 6.61
N PRO A 75 -4.71 -11.78 7.61
CA PRO A 75 -5.66 -12.66 8.28
C PRO A 75 -6.72 -13.22 7.32
N ASP A 76 -7.53 -14.16 7.81
CA ASP A 76 -8.57 -14.86 7.02
C ASP A 76 -9.63 -13.93 6.40
N ASP A 77 -9.83 -12.73 6.97
CA ASP A 77 -10.72 -11.70 6.43
C ASP A 77 -10.10 -10.90 5.28
N GLY A 78 -8.83 -11.17 4.97
CA GLY A 78 -8.06 -10.53 3.91
C GLY A 78 -7.67 -9.09 4.23
N ARG A 79 -7.70 -8.66 5.51
CA ARG A 79 -7.41 -7.28 5.89
C ARG A 79 -6.48 -7.23 7.09
N ARG A 80 -5.48 -6.36 7.01
CA ARG A 80 -4.52 -6.15 8.09
C ARG A 80 -4.63 -4.72 8.60
N TYR A 81 -4.85 -4.55 9.90
CA TYR A 81 -4.77 -3.24 10.53
C TYR A 81 -3.31 -2.79 10.65
N ILE A 82 -3.09 -1.50 10.47
CA ILE A 82 -1.76 -0.87 10.51
C ILE A 82 -1.58 -0.22 11.88
N ASP A 83 -0.49 -0.57 12.55
CA ASP A 83 0.04 0.20 13.67
C ASP A 83 0.96 1.31 13.11
N GLU A 84 0.60 2.58 13.28
CA GLU A 84 1.31 3.72 12.69
C GLU A 84 2.79 3.78 13.10
N ASP A 85 3.11 3.42 14.34
CA ASP A 85 4.45 3.56 14.90
C ASP A 85 5.39 2.43 14.44
N THR A 86 4.85 1.27 14.08
CA THR A 86 5.64 0.05 13.84
C THR A 86 5.48 -0.54 12.45
N ASP A 87 4.29 -0.45 11.84
CA ASP A 87 3.98 -1.06 10.55
C ASP A 87 4.13 -0.10 9.37
N TRP A 88 4.20 1.23 9.59
CA TRP A 88 4.23 2.19 8.50
C TRP A 88 5.34 3.23 8.66
N ASN A 89 6.35 3.16 7.79
CA ASN A 89 7.43 4.14 7.79
C ASN A 89 7.53 4.85 6.44
N TYR A 90 7.20 6.14 6.45
CA TYR A 90 7.37 7.07 5.34
C TYR A 90 8.73 7.78 5.42
N ALA A 91 9.78 7.03 5.67
CA ALA A 91 11.15 7.50 5.48
C ALA A 91 11.62 6.95 4.13
N PRO A 92 11.97 7.80 3.14
CA PRO A 92 12.80 7.31 2.05
C PRO A 92 14.03 6.66 2.69
N LEU A 93 14.43 5.49 2.20
CA LEU A 93 15.67 4.84 2.65
C LEU A 93 16.79 5.89 2.52
N ASP A 94 17.25 6.43 3.65
CA ASP A 94 18.36 7.39 3.67
C ASP A 94 19.54 6.72 2.96
N HIS A 95 19.96 7.32 1.85
CA HIS A 95 20.90 6.76 0.90
C HIS A 95 22.36 7.06 1.25
#